data_AF-A0A8S2AEQ4-F1
#
_entry.id   AF-A0A8S2AEQ4-F1
#
_cell.length_a   1.000
_cell.length_b   1.000
_cell.length_c   1.000
_cell.angle_alpha   90.00
_cell.angle_beta   90.00
_cell.angle_gamma   90.00
#
_symmetry.space_group_name_H-M   'P 1'
#
loop_
_entity.id
_entity.type
_entity.pdbx_description
1 polymer ?
#
loop_
_entity_poly.entity_id
_entity_poly.type
_entity_poly.pdbx_seq_one_letter_code
_entity_poly.pdbx_strand_id
1 'polypeptide(L)'
;MDNHIEMSYCRFEAFKVLAKNYLEIESHDMYGEIKRLVEETDMSPADVAENLMPKSDEDDADICLRRLVMSLEEEKEKARKLAEEEKKKKEERDARRKKKKAEEEHKKKKETEENGDVFRDNGNLI
;
A
#
# COMPACT_ATOMS: atom_id res chain seq x y z
N MET A 1 -24.88 9.91 -8.42
CA MET A 1 -24.11 10.57 -7.36
C MET A 1 -23.49 9.45 -6.55
N ASP A 2 -22.26 9.07 -6.86
CA ASP A 2 -21.54 8.07 -6.08
C ASP A 2 -20.86 8.77 -4.90
N ASN A 3 -21.59 8.88 -3.80
CA ASN A 3 -21.01 9.31 -2.53
C ASN A 3 -20.11 8.16 -2.04
N HIS A 4 -18.83 8.20 -2.41
CA HIS A 4 -17.81 7.36 -1.82
C HIS A 4 -17.60 7.84 -0.39
N ILE A 5 -18.44 7.35 0.52
CA ILE A 5 -18.21 7.52 1.96
C ILE A 5 -17.06 6.57 2.28
N GLU A 6 -15.87 7.14 2.46
CA GLU A 6 -14.74 6.43 3.02
C GLU A 6 -15.10 6.07 4.47
N MET A 7 -15.52 4.83 4.69
CA MET A 7 -15.78 4.35 6.04
C MET A 7 -14.43 4.33 6.78
N SER A 8 -14.33 5.11 7.85
CA SER A 8 -13.15 5.13 8.70
C SER A 8 -12.74 3.72 9.11
N TYR A 9 -11.43 3.44 9.11
CA TYR A 9 -10.89 2.16 9.54
C TYR A 9 -11.26 1.82 10.98
N CYS A 10 -11.40 0.52 11.25
CA CYS A 10 -11.66 0.01 12.58
C CYS A 10 -10.44 0.22 13.47
N ARG A 11 -10.60 1.04 14.50
CA ARG A 11 -9.60 1.23 15.55
C ARG A 11 -10.06 0.57 16.84
N PHE A 12 -9.17 0.51 17.83
CA PHE A 12 -9.40 -0.29 19.04
C PHE A 12 -10.71 0.03 19.78
N GLU A 13 -11.11 1.30 19.84
CA GLU A 13 -12.39 1.69 20.45
C GLU A 13 -13.60 1.11 19.70
N ALA A 14 -13.58 1.12 18.37
CA ALA A 14 -14.63 0.51 17.56
C ALA A 14 -14.64 -1.02 17.73
N PHE A 15 -13.46 -1.66 17.74
CA PHE A 15 -13.34 -3.08 18.05
C PHE A 15 -13.98 -3.45 19.38
N LYS A 16 -13.73 -2.70 20.46
CA LYS A 16 -14.34 -2.99 21.78
C LYS A 16 -15.86 -2.95 21.74
N VAL A 17 -16.44 -1.99 21.01
CA VAL A 17 -17.89 -1.90 20.82
C VAL A 17 -18.41 -3.14 20.09
N LEU A 18 -17.73 -3.58 19.02
CA LEU A 18 -18.11 -4.77 18.28
C LEU A 18 -17.96 -6.04 19.13
N ALA A 19 -16.87 -6.19 19.86
CA ALA A 19 -16.64 -7.35 20.74
C ALA A 19 -17.71 -7.45 21.83
N LYS A 20 -18.10 -6.32 22.44
CA LYS A 20 -19.22 -6.29 23.38
C LYS A 20 -20.54 -6.66 22.73
N ASN A 21 -20.79 -6.20 21.50
CA ASN A 21 -22.07 -6.42 20.81
C ASN A 21 -22.26 -7.85 20.29
N TYR A 22 -21.19 -8.49 19.80
CA TYR A 22 -21.28 -9.81 19.18
C TYR A 22 -20.91 -10.96 20.12
N LEU A 23 -20.01 -10.72 21.06
CA LEU A 23 -19.44 -11.76 21.93
C LEU A 23 -19.73 -11.52 23.42
N GLU A 24 -20.40 -10.42 23.76
CA GLU A 24 -20.75 -10.04 25.15
C GLU A 24 -19.54 -9.95 26.11
N ILE A 25 -18.35 -9.66 25.57
CA ILE A 25 -17.10 -9.51 26.35
C ILE A 25 -16.63 -8.05 26.41
N GLU A 26 -16.03 -7.67 27.53
CA GLU A 26 -15.39 -6.36 27.72
C GLU A 26 -13.86 -6.44 27.83
N SER A 27 -13.33 -7.64 28.04
CA SER A 27 -11.89 -7.92 28.16
C SER A 27 -11.56 -9.32 27.70
N HIS A 28 -10.37 -9.50 27.13
CA HIS A 28 -9.82 -10.79 26.73
C HIS A 28 -8.30 -10.73 26.69
N ASP A 29 -7.60 -11.84 26.93
CA ASP A 29 -6.13 -11.90 26.91
C ASP A 29 -5.54 -11.48 25.55
N MET A 30 -6.28 -11.72 24.47
CA MET A 30 -5.92 -11.34 23.10
C MET A 30 -6.12 -9.84 22.78
N TYR A 31 -6.76 -9.05 23.64
CA TYR A 31 -7.02 -7.63 23.34
C TYR A 31 -5.75 -6.82 23.16
N GLY A 32 -4.67 -7.15 23.87
CA GLY A 32 -3.38 -6.47 23.71
C GLY A 32 -2.82 -6.65 22.29
N GLU A 33 -2.89 -7.87 21.76
CA GLU A 33 -2.46 -8.18 20.41
C GLU A 33 -3.39 -7.56 19.36
N ILE A 34 -4.70 -7.71 19.54
CA ILE A 34 -5.69 -7.14 18.63
C ILE A 34 -5.54 -5.63 18.55
N LYS A 35 -5.33 -4.94 19.69
CA LYS A 35 -5.08 -3.49 19.72
C LYS A 35 -3.93 -3.09 18.80
N ARG A 36 -2.78 -3.74 18.94
CA ARG A 36 -1.61 -3.48 18.11
C ARG A 36 -1.93 -3.72 16.63
N LEU A 37 -2.59 -4.84 16.32
CA LEU A 37 -2.90 -5.21 14.95
C LEU A 37 -3.90 -4.25 14.29
N VAL A 38 -5.02 -3.89 14.93
CA VAL A 38 -6.01 -2.95 14.36
C VAL A 38 -5.47 -1.51 14.23
N GLU A 39 -4.41 -1.14 14.96
CA GLU A 39 -3.71 0.14 14.79
C GLU A 39 -2.74 0.10 13.59
N GLU A 40 -2.21 -1.07 13.25
CA GLU A 40 -1.25 -1.27 12.16
C GLU A 40 -1.90 -1.68 10.82
N THR A 41 -3.16 -2.09 10.85
CA THR A 41 -3.93 -2.52 9.67
C THR A 41 -5.08 -1.57 9.37
N ASP A 42 -5.43 -1.48 8.09
CA ASP A 42 -6.53 -0.66 7.60
C ASP A 42 -7.74 -1.52 7.22
N MET A 43 -8.30 -2.25 8.20
CA MET A 43 -9.56 -2.99 8.04
C MET A 43 -10.78 -2.12 8.29
N SER A 44 -11.88 -2.36 7.59
CA SER A 44 -13.14 -1.68 7.87
C SER A 44 -13.83 -2.27 9.12
N PRO A 45 -14.69 -1.50 9.81
CA PRO A 45 -15.51 -2.03 10.89
C PRO A 45 -16.38 -3.22 10.47
N ALA A 46 -16.80 -3.28 9.20
CA ALA A 46 -17.58 -4.40 8.67
C ALA A 46 -16.74 -5.69 8.58
N ASP A 47 -15.50 -5.60 8.09
CA ASP A 47 -14.59 -6.75 7.99
C ASP A 47 -14.22 -7.29 9.39
N VAL A 48 -14.04 -6.38 10.36
CA VAL A 48 -13.81 -6.75 11.76
C VAL A 48 -15.04 -7.43 12.35
N ALA A 49 -16.24 -6.89 12.11
CA ALA A 49 -17.50 -7.48 12.57
C ALA A 49 -17.72 -8.89 11.99
N GLU A 50 -17.40 -9.12 10.70
CA GLU A 50 -17.51 -10.44 10.07
C GLU A 50 -16.66 -11.51 10.78
N ASN A 51 -15.48 -11.12 11.25
CA ASN A 51 -14.62 -12.02 12.01
C ASN A 51 -15.12 -12.29 13.42
N LEU A 52 -15.75 -11.30 14.05
CA LEU A 52 -16.30 -11.39 15.40
C LEU A 52 -17.65 -12.10 15.47
N MET A 53 -18.41 -12.16 14.38
CA MET A 53 -19.69 -12.89 14.35
C MET A 53 -19.44 -14.40 14.48
N PRO A 54 -20.03 -15.05 15.51
CA PRO A 54 -20.05 -16.51 15.61
C PRO A 54 -20.67 -17.11 14.36
N LYS A 55 -20.03 -18.12 13.76
CA LYS A 55 -20.54 -18.80 12.57
C LYS A 55 -21.32 -20.07 12.89
N SER A 56 -21.23 -20.53 14.14
CA SER A 56 -21.94 -21.70 14.66
C SER A 56 -22.25 -21.50 16.14
N ASP A 57 -23.17 -22.30 16.69
CA ASP A 57 -23.48 -22.26 18.13
C ASP A 57 -22.32 -22.78 19.00
N GLU A 58 -21.30 -23.39 18.40
CA GLU A 58 -20.09 -23.89 19.08
C GLU A 58 -18.95 -22.85 19.09
N ASP A 59 -19.08 -21.77 18.30
CA ASP A 59 -18.07 -20.71 18.23
C ASP A 59 -18.16 -19.82 19.49
N ASP A 60 -17.17 -19.94 20.37
CA ASP A 60 -17.01 -19.04 21.50
C ASP A 60 -16.22 -17.75 21.14
N ALA A 61 -16.08 -16.86 22.12
CA ALA A 61 -15.34 -15.62 21.95
C ALA A 61 -13.87 -15.86 21.58
N ASP A 62 -13.26 -16.93 22.10
CA ASP A 62 -11.88 -17.31 21.82
C ASP A 62 -11.70 -17.66 20.34
N ILE A 63 -12.60 -18.47 19.79
CA ILE A 63 -12.61 -18.85 18.36
C ILE A 63 -12.77 -17.63 17.47
N CYS A 64 -13.72 -16.75 17.79
CA CYS A 64 -14.00 -15.54 17.01
C CYS A 64 -12.82 -14.55 17.03
N LEU A 65 -12.21 -14.33 18.19
CA LEU A 65 -11.06 -13.44 18.33
C LEU A 65 -9.81 -14.00 17.64
N ARG A 66 -9.57 -15.31 17.69
CA ARG A 66 -8.46 -15.94 16.94
C ARG A 66 -8.62 -15.75 15.43
N ARG A 67 -9.85 -15.92 14.92
CA ARG A 67 -10.16 -15.66 13.50
C ARG A 67 -9.87 -14.21 13.11
N LEU A 68 -10.22 -13.25 13.97
CA LEU A 68 -9.89 -11.85 13.76
C LEU A 68 -8.37 -11.62 13.73
N VAL A 69 -7.61 -12.19 14.68
CA VAL A 69 -6.15 -12.06 14.72
C VAL A 69 -5.52 -12.59 13.43
N MET A 70 -5.90 -13.79 13.00
CA MET A 70 -5.40 -14.37 11.74
C MET A 70 -5.68 -13.45 10.55
N SER A 71 -6.90 -12.93 10.44
CA SER A 71 -7.27 -12.02 9.35
C SER A 71 -6.45 -10.73 9.36
N LEU A 72 -6.21 -10.16 10.55
CA LEU A 72 -5.40 -8.94 10.71
C LEU A 72 -3.94 -9.16 10.30
N GLU A 73 -3.36 -10.29 10.68
CA GLU A 73 -2.00 -10.66 10.26
C GLU A 73 -1.89 -10.83 8.74
N GLU A 74 -2.87 -11.48 8.12
CA GLU A 74 -2.92 -11.63 6.67
C GLU A 74 -3.02 -10.28 5.95
N GLU A 75 -3.85 -9.36 6.45
CA GLU A 75 -4.03 -8.05 5.83
C GLU A 75 -2.76 -7.19 5.97
N LYS A 76 -2.12 -7.24 7.14
CA LYS A 76 -0.81 -6.60 7.36
C LYS A 76 0.25 -7.14 6.41
N GLU A 77 0.28 -8.45 6.19
CA GLU A 77 1.21 -9.10 5.26
C GLU A 77 0.97 -8.68 3.82
N LYS A 78 -0.29 -8.64 3.37
CA LYS A 78 -0.67 -8.19 2.03
C LYS A 78 -0.26 -6.73 1.81
N ALA A 79 -0.56 -5.85 2.76
CA ALA A 79 -0.19 -4.44 2.69
C ALA A 79 1.34 -4.26 2.56
N ARG A 80 2.13 -5.03 3.32
CA ARG A 80 3.60 -5.00 3.23
C ARG A 80 4.10 -5.42 1.86
N LYS A 81 3.58 -6.52 1.31
CA LYS A 81 3.94 -7.02 -0.03
C LYS A 81 3.61 -6.01 -1.13
N LEU A 82 2.41 -5.43 -1.10
CA LEU A 82 1.99 -4.40 -2.04
C LEU A 82 2.91 -3.17 -1.98
N ALA A 83 3.26 -2.71 -0.76
CA ALA A 83 4.17 -1.58 -0.59
C ALA A 83 5.58 -1.87 -1.16
N GLU A 84 6.09 -3.09 -0.98
CA GLU A 84 7.38 -3.50 -1.53
C GLU A 84 7.36 -3.58 -3.06
N GLU A 85 6.31 -4.14 -3.65
CA GLU A 85 6.14 -4.22 -5.10
C GLU A 85 6.03 -2.82 -5.73
N GLU A 86 5.25 -1.91 -5.13
CA GLU A 86 5.11 -0.55 -5.62
C GLU A 86 6.43 0.23 -5.51
N LYS A 87 7.22 0.00 -4.46
CA LYS A 87 8.56 0.56 -4.34
C LYS A 87 9.49 0.07 -5.47
N LYS A 88 9.52 -1.23 -5.75
CA LYS A 88 10.31 -1.81 -6.85
C LYS A 88 9.90 -1.25 -8.21
N LYS A 89 8.60 -1.21 -8.50
CA LYS A 89 8.07 -0.62 -9.75
C LYS A 89 8.45 0.85 -9.91
N LYS A 90 8.41 1.62 -8.82
CA LYS A 90 8.80 3.05 -8.83
C LYS A 90 10.29 3.21 -9.13
N GLU A 91 11.14 2.41 -8.47
CA GLU A 91 12.59 2.42 -8.70
C GLU A 91 12.94 2.07 -10.16
N GLU A 92 12.32 1.02 -10.73
CA GLU A 92 12.51 0.64 -12.12
C GLU A 92 12.06 1.73 -13.10
N ARG A 93 10.89 2.35 -12.84
CA ARG A 93 10.36 3.45 -13.66
C ARG A 93 11.30 4.65 -13.64
N ASP A 94 11.84 4.99 -12.48
CA ASP A 94 12.76 6.12 -12.33
C ASP A 94 14.12 5.83 -12.97
N ALA A 95 14.63 4.61 -12.87
CA ALA A 95 15.83 4.18 -13.58
C ALA A 95 15.65 4.26 -15.12
N ARG A 96 14.51 3.80 -15.64
CA ARG A 96 14.19 3.89 -17.08
C ARG A 96 14.07 5.34 -17.55
N ARG A 97 13.48 6.22 -16.74
CA ARG A 97 13.40 7.67 -17.03
C ARG A 97 14.77 8.33 -17.09
N LYS A 98 15.68 7.99 -16.15
CA LYS A 98 17.05 8.52 -16.14
C LYS A 98 17.84 8.07 -17.38
N LYS A 99 17.76 6.79 -17.76
CA LYS A 99 18.42 6.27 -18.98
C LYS A 99 17.96 6.99 -20.25
N LYS A 100 16.65 7.15 -20.44
CA LYS A 100 16.10 7.87 -21.61
C LYS A 100 16.58 9.31 -21.71
N LYS A 101 16.60 10.04 -20.58
CA LYS A 101 17.11 11.42 -20.55
C LYS A 101 18.58 11.52 -20.94
N ALA A 102 19.41 10.60 -20.44
CA ALA A 102 20.84 10.56 -20.78
C ALA A 102 21.07 10.26 -22.28
N GLU A 103 20.29 9.34 -22.86
CA GLU A 103 20.36 9.03 -24.30
C GLU A 103 19.93 10.23 -25.18
N GLU A 104 18.86 10.93 -24.80
CA GLU A 104 18.39 12.14 -25.51
C GLU A 104 19.40 13.29 -25.45
N GLU A 105 20.03 13.52 -24.28
CA GLU A 105 21.08 14.54 -24.14
C GLU A 105 22.32 14.20 -24.97
N HIS A 106 22.73 12.93 -25.01
CA HIS A 106 23.87 12.49 -25.80
C HIS A 106 23.59 12.61 -27.31
N LYS A 107 22.35 12.32 -27.75
CA LYS A 107 21.95 12.47 -29.15
C LYS A 107 21.93 13.95 -29.57
N LYS A 108 21.39 14.84 -28.74
CA LYS A 108 21.41 16.29 -28.99
C LYS A 108 22.82 16.85 -29.13
N LYS A 109 23.77 16.43 -28.27
CA LYS A 109 25.17 16.90 -28.32
C LYS A 109 25.85 16.52 -29.65
N LYS A 110 25.66 15.28 -30.11
CA LYS A 110 26.21 14.82 -31.40
C LYS A 110 25.63 15.58 -32.59
N GLU A 111 24.32 15.83 -32.60
CA GLU A 111 23.66 16.59 -33.68
C GLU A 111 24.11 18.07 -33.73
N THR A 112 24.48 18.68 -32.59
CA THR A 112 25.07 20.03 -32.56
C THR A 112 26.54 20.08 -33.00
N GLU A 113 27.32 19.03 -32.76
CA GLU A 113 28.73 18.97 -33.19
C GLU A 113 28.83 18.75 -34.72
N GLU A 114 28.03 17.87 -35.31
CA GLU A 114 28.06 17.62 -36.77
C GLU A 114 27.54 18.80 -37.62
N ASN A 115 26.64 19.65 -37.09
CA ASN A 115 26.15 20.83 -37.81
C ASN A 115 27.05 22.08 -37.65
N GLY A 116 28.07 22.04 -36.78
CA GLY A 116 28.98 23.16 -36.51
C GLY A 116 30.14 23.29 -37.52
N ASP A 117 30.50 22.23 -38.23
CA ASP A 117 31.67 22.19 -39.12
C ASP A 117 31.43 22.70 -40.55
N VAL A 118 30.21 23.12 -40.91
CA VAL A 118 29.86 23.53 -42.30
C VAL A 118 30.27 24.98 -42.66
N PHE A 119 30.89 25.75 -41.75
CA PHE A 119 31.22 27.18 -41.98
C PHE A 119 32.72 27.53 -42.10
N ARG A 120 33.61 26.57 -42.38
CA ARG A 120 35.07 26.83 -42.48
C ARG A 120 35.77 26.35 -43.76
N ASP A 121 35.10 26.22 -44.89
CA ASP A 121 35.81 26.12 -46.17
C ASP A 121 35.11 26.94 -47.24
N ASN A 122 35.51 28.21 -47.38
CA ASN A 122 35.54 28.96 -48.64
C ASN A 122 36.18 30.33 -48.38
N GLY A 123 37.50 30.31 -48.16
CA GLY A 123 38.30 31.50 -47.88
C GLY A 123 39.60 31.51 -48.67
N ASN A 124 39.52 32.03 -49.89
CA ASN A 124 40.58 32.66 -50.68
C ASN A 124 41.41 31.79 -51.66
N LEU A 125 40.88 31.71 -52.89
CA LEU A 125 41.67 31.64 -54.12
C LEU A 125 41.85 33.08 -54.62
N ILE A 126 43.02 33.70 -54.40
CA ILE A 126 43.72 34.62 -55.33
C ILE A 126 45.21 34.63 -54.96
#